data_AF-A0A2G5TIA2-F1
#
_entry.id   AF-A0A2G5TIA2-F1
#
_cell.length_a   1.000
_cell.length_b   1.000
_cell.length_c   1.000
_cell.angle_alpha   90.00
_cell.angle_beta   90.00
_cell.angle_gamma   90.00
#
_symmetry.space_group_name_H-M   'P 1'
#
loop_
_entity.id
_entity.type
_entity.pdbx_description
1 polymer ?
#
loop_
_entity_poly.entity_id
_entity_poly.type
_entity_poly.pdbx_seq_one_letter_code
_entity_poly.pdbx_strand_id
1 'polypeptide(L)'
;MADRKWIVVTDTAGPIGFCLSIISNTTLLFLIFSRSSPIKGPYKKMLIVLCIFTVFYSFVEIMLQPLIHLYDDTLFLIQRKRPQYVGYFGGCYFYYWLALILSLATSWGLTAAFMFPQTNRTTESFLYVIETSYDLDPYWADYVAYKYFDTDENHVRHINILSFFGVLQHGLVISLSFGTLFYCGVQTYVNIKKHTGMSEKTRSLQLQLFRALVAQTCLPMFMMYIPIGFMFSCPYFDLQLGAVTNYQTVMAQLYPGIDPFVVLYLIDAYRRIILNSICPRFLYKKILRKTVSQPDVSMFSVSVKPSISSNGLTSTSRMS
;
A
#
# COMPACT_ATOMS: atom_id res chain seq x y z
N MET A 1 3.86 25.26 -24.00
CA MET A 1 3.45 24.67 -22.70
C MET A 1 2.90 23.26 -22.88
N ALA A 2 3.76 22.29 -23.20
CA ALA A 2 3.36 20.90 -23.44
C ALA A 2 3.09 20.10 -22.15
N ASP A 3 3.58 20.59 -21.00
CA ASP A 3 3.60 19.84 -19.74
C ASP A 3 2.45 20.15 -18.79
N ARG A 4 1.64 21.18 -19.08
CA ARG A 4 0.39 21.46 -18.36
C ARG A 4 -0.58 20.27 -18.34
N LYS A 5 -0.49 19.37 -19.32
CA LYS A 5 -1.22 18.10 -19.34
C LYS A 5 -0.95 17.26 -18.08
N TRP A 6 0.27 17.30 -17.54
CA TRP A 6 0.63 16.55 -16.34
C TRP A 6 -0.11 17.05 -15.10
N ILE A 7 -0.35 18.36 -15.01
CA ILE A 7 -1.20 18.93 -13.95
C ILE A 7 -2.58 18.29 -13.98
N VAL A 8 -3.21 18.25 -15.16
CA VAL A 8 -4.55 17.65 -15.33
C VAL A 8 -4.52 16.16 -14.98
N VAL A 9 -3.49 15.43 -15.41
CA VAL A 9 -3.31 14.01 -15.09
C VAL A 9 -3.19 13.80 -13.58
N THR A 10 -2.34 14.56 -12.89
CA THR A 10 -2.16 14.44 -11.43
C THR A 10 -3.39 14.90 -10.65
N ASP A 11 -4.09 15.93 -11.12
CA ASP A 11 -5.32 16.45 -10.49
C ASP A 11 -6.49 15.47 -10.68
N THR A 12 -6.46 14.65 -11.72
CA THR A 12 -7.44 13.59 -11.95
C THR A 12 -7.08 12.30 -11.21
N ALA A 13 -5.80 11.93 -11.19
CA ALA A 13 -5.31 10.73 -10.52
C ALA A 13 -5.49 10.78 -9.00
N GLY A 14 -5.28 11.95 -8.38
CA GLY A 14 -5.42 12.12 -6.93
C GLY A 14 -6.80 11.73 -6.39
N PRO A 15 -7.92 12.31 -6.87
CA PRO A 15 -9.26 11.93 -6.47
C PRO A 15 -9.60 10.47 -6.78
N ILE A 16 -9.17 9.94 -7.94
CA ILE A 16 -9.37 8.53 -8.30
C ILE A 16 -8.68 7.61 -7.29
N GLY A 17 -7.40 7.86 -7.01
CA GLY A 17 -6.61 7.12 -6.04
C GLY A 17 -7.19 7.18 -4.63
N PHE A 18 -7.63 8.37 -4.21
CA PHE A 18 -8.31 8.56 -2.94
C PHE A 18 -9.62 7.76 -2.85
N CYS A 19 -10.49 7.86 -3.84
CA CYS A 19 -11.75 7.10 -3.89
C CYS A 19 -11.49 5.59 -3.87
N LEU A 20 -10.53 5.11 -4.67
CA LEU A 20 -10.13 3.69 -4.68
C LEU A 20 -9.64 3.25 -3.31
N SER A 21 -8.82 4.05 -2.65
CA SER A 21 -8.30 3.78 -1.31
C SER A 21 -9.39 3.70 -0.26
N ILE A 22 -10.33 4.65 -0.23
CA ILE A 22 -11.47 4.59 0.70
C ILE A 22 -12.29 3.32 0.44
N ILE A 23 -12.68 3.06 -0.81
CA ILE A 23 -13.52 1.90 -1.15
C ILE A 23 -12.83 0.58 -0.78
N SER A 24 -11.56 0.40 -1.17
CA SER A 24 -10.83 -0.85 -1.00
C SER A 24 -10.48 -1.10 0.47
N ASN A 25 -9.97 -0.09 1.19
CA ASN A 25 -9.64 -0.22 2.62
C ASN A 25 -10.90 -0.37 3.49
N THR A 26 -12.00 0.34 3.20
CA THR A 26 -13.25 0.15 3.95
C THR A 26 -13.84 -1.25 3.71
N THR A 27 -13.79 -1.75 2.48
CA THR A 27 -14.23 -3.12 2.16
C THR A 27 -13.37 -4.15 2.91
N LEU A 28 -12.05 -3.98 2.91
CA LEU A 28 -11.13 -4.85 3.63
C LEU A 28 -11.38 -4.81 5.15
N LEU A 29 -11.56 -3.62 5.74
CA LEU A 29 -11.91 -3.47 7.15
C LEU A 29 -13.23 -4.16 7.50
N PHE A 30 -14.28 -3.96 6.69
CA PHE A 30 -15.57 -4.62 6.87
C PHE A 30 -15.41 -6.16 6.90
N LEU A 31 -14.63 -6.72 5.97
CA LEU A 31 -14.39 -8.17 5.91
C LEU A 31 -13.51 -8.67 7.07
N ILE A 32 -12.58 -7.86 7.56
CA ILE A 32 -11.76 -8.20 8.73
C ILE A 32 -12.61 -8.24 10.02
N PHE A 33 -13.57 -7.32 10.17
CA PHE A 33 -14.48 -7.27 11.32
C PHE A 33 -15.63 -8.27 11.21
N SER A 34 -15.98 -8.72 10.01
CA SER A 34 -17.01 -9.72 9.79
C SER A 34 -16.73 -11.02 10.57
N ARG A 35 -17.78 -11.61 11.16
CA ARG A 35 -17.70 -12.87 11.93
C ARG A 35 -17.12 -14.04 11.13
N SER A 36 -17.25 -14.01 9.80
CA SER A 36 -16.74 -15.01 8.87
C SER A 36 -15.25 -14.86 8.54
N SER A 37 -14.56 -13.83 9.06
CA SER A 37 -13.14 -13.61 8.80
C SER A 37 -12.31 -14.80 9.27
N PRO A 38 -11.50 -15.44 8.39
CA PRO A 38 -10.61 -16.51 8.79
C PRO A 38 -9.40 -15.98 9.58
N ILE A 39 -9.17 -14.67 9.52
CA ILE A 39 -7.99 -14.01 10.05
C ILE A 39 -8.21 -13.63 11.52
N LYS A 40 -7.34 -14.13 12.40
CA LYS A 40 -7.41 -13.89 13.85
C LYS A 40 -6.05 -13.47 14.41
N GLY A 41 -6.06 -12.93 15.63
CA GLY A 41 -4.84 -12.67 16.39
C GLY A 41 -4.00 -11.49 15.85
N PRO A 42 -2.66 -11.56 15.95
CA PRO A 42 -1.76 -10.45 15.63
C PRO A 42 -1.90 -9.93 14.19
N TYR A 43 -2.07 -10.84 13.22
CA TYR A 43 -2.18 -10.44 11.81
C TYR A 43 -3.44 -9.62 11.54
N LYS A 44 -4.56 -9.92 12.22
CA LYS A 44 -5.78 -9.09 12.15
C LYS A 44 -5.49 -7.66 12.62
N LYS A 45 -4.73 -7.50 13.71
CA LYS A 45 -4.33 -6.17 14.21
C LYS A 45 -3.44 -5.45 13.19
N MET A 46 -2.46 -6.17 12.61
CA MET A 46 -1.57 -5.62 11.58
C MET A 46 -2.35 -5.09 10.37
N LEU A 47 -3.27 -5.88 9.80
CA LEU A 47 -4.08 -5.43 8.67
C LEU A 47 -4.97 -4.24 9.00
N ILE A 48 -5.53 -4.16 10.21
CA ILE A 48 -6.33 -3.00 10.64
C ILE A 48 -5.47 -1.74 10.68
N VAL A 49 -4.28 -1.83 11.28
CA VAL A 49 -3.33 -0.70 11.34
C VAL A 49 -2.92 -0.28 9.93
N LEU A 50 -2.62 -1.23 9.05
CA LEU A 50 -2.30 -0.95 7.65
C LEU A 50 -3.46 -0.22 6.94
N CYS A 51 -4.71 -0.67 7.08
CA CYS A 51 -5.84 0.00 6.45
C CYS A 51 -6.03 1.45 6.95
N ILE A 52 -5.93 1.66 8.26
CA ILE A 52 -6.04 3.01 8.86
C ILE A 52 -4.92 3.91 8.32
N PHE A 53 -3.70 3.39 8.29
CA PHE A 53 -2.53 4.13 7.81
C PHE A 53 -2.63 4.45 6.31
N THR A 54 -3.09 3.51 5.49
CA THR A 54 -3.26 3.69 4.04
C THR A 54 -4.34 4.73 3.73
N VAL A 55 -5.46 4.72 4.46
CA VAL A 55 -6.50 5.76 4.34
C VAL A 55 -5.94 7.13 4.72
N PHE A 56 -5.20 7.20 5.84
CA PHE A 56 -4.54 8.42 6.27
C PHE A 56 -3.56 8.95 5.22
N TYR A 57 -2.68 8.09 4.70
CA TYR A 57 -1.72 8.44 3.66
C TYR A 57 -2.42 8.98 2.40
N SER A 58 -3.55 8.37 2.01
CA SER A 58 -4.34 8.84 0.86
C SER A 58 -4.93 10.24 1.06
N PHE A 59 -5.27 10.59 2.31
CA PHE A 59 -5.72 11.93 2.65
C PHE A 59 -4.59 12.95 2.54
N VAL A 60 -3.39 12.60 2.98
CA VAL A 60 -2.20 13.44 2.80
C VAL A 60 -1.90 13.66 1.32
N GLU A 61 -1.93 12.60 0.51
CA GLU A 61 -1.68 12.67 -0.94
C GLU A 61 -2.68 13.57 -1.68
N ILE A 62 -3.98 13.50 -1.36
CA ILE A 62 -4.98 14.37 -2.02
C ILE A 62 -4.88 15.84 -1.58
N MET A 63 -4.40 16.09 -0.36
CA MET A 63 -4.11 17.46 0.09
C MET A 63 -2.87 18.04 -0.58
N LEU A 64 -1.82 17.23 -0.72
CA LEU A 64 -0.52 17.68 -1.25
C LEU A 64 -0.49 17.73 -2.78
N GLN A 65 -0.89 16.66 -3.47
CA GLN A 65 -0.80 16.53 -4.94
C GLN A 65 0.46 17.17 -5.57
N PRO A 66 1.66 16.71 -5.14
CA PRO A 66 2.93 17.29 -5.57
C PRO A 66 3.20 16.98 -7.04
N LEU A 67 3.96 17.85 -7.71
CA LEU A 67 4.52 17.60 -9.04
C LEU A 67 5.99 17.25 -8.90
N ILE A 68 6.51 16.41 -9.78
CA ILE A 68 7.94 16.15 -9.91
C ILE A 68 8.38 16.63 -11.29
N HIS A 69 9.49 17.36 -11.33
CA HIS A 69 10.07 17.82 -12.58
C HIS A 69 11.61 17.76 -12.50
N LEU A 70 12.26 17.19 -13.51
CA LEU A 70 13.72 17.14 -13.59
C LEU A 70 14.22 18.18 -14.59
N TYR A 71 14.95 19.19 -14.12
CA TYR A 71 15.50 20.27 -14.95
C TYR A 71 16.88 20.69 -14.45
N ASP A 72 17.83 20.87 -15.37
CA ASP A 72 19.20 21.35 -15.08
C ASP A 72 19.85 20.65 -13.86
N ASP A 73 19.94 19.32 -13.95
CA ASP A 73 20.46 18.42 -12.91
C ASP A 73 19.80 18.56 -11.53
N THR A 74 18.61 19.14 -11.49
CA THR A 74 17.86 19.39 -10.26
C THR A 74 16.50 18.70 -10.35
N LEU A 75 16.25 17.77 -9.44
CA LEU A 75 14.93 17.16 -9.30
C LEU A 75 14.09 18.04 -8.37
N PHE A 76 13.09 18.70 -8.93
CA PHE A 76 12.14 19.53 -8.19
C PHE A 76 10.95 18.71 -7.74
N LEU A 77 10.70 18.69 -6.44
CA LEU A 77 9.42 18.30 -5.86
C LEU A 77 8.63 19.58 -5.61
N ILE A 78 7.64 19.85 -6.45
CA ILE A 78 6.85 21.08 -6.44
C ILE A 78 5.53 20.83 -5.73
N GLN A 79 5.30 21.57 -4.65
CA GLN A 79 4.07 21.55 -3.87
C GLN A 79 3.17 22.73 -4.26
N ARG A 80 1.93 22.46 -4.68
CA ARG A 80 0.97 23.53 -4.99
C ARG A 80 0.18 23.91 -3.74
N LYS A 81 0.07 25.21 -3.46
CA LYS A 81 -0.69 25.75 -2.34
C LYS A 81 -2.18 25.61 -2.61
N ARG A 82 -2.93 25.09 -1.64
CA ARG A 82 -4.37 24.88 -1.71
C ARG A 82 -5.06 25.50 -0.49
N PRO A 83 -5.35 26.82 -0.52
CA PRO A 83 -5.83 27.56 0.64
C PRO A 83 -7.16 27.02 1.20
N GLN A 84 -7.96 26.35 0.36
CA GLN A 84 -9.21 25.69 0.77
C GLN A 84 -9.03 24.63 1.86
N TYR A 85 -7.83 24.06 2.01
CA TYR A 85 -7.55 23.04 3.01
C TYR A 85 -6.90 23.59 4.28
N VAL A 86 -6.55 24.88 4.33
CA VAL A 86 -5.87 25.49 5.47
C VAL A 86 -6.74 25.46 6.74
N GLY A 87 -8.07 25.51 6.58
CA GLY A 87 -9.02 25.39 7.70
C GLY A 87 -8.92 24.07 8.49
N TYR A 88 -8.42 22.98 7.88
CA TYR A 88 -8.25 21.69 8.56
C TYR A 88 -7.05 21.64 9.52
N PHE A 89 -6.17 22.64 9.47
CA PHE A 89 -4.99 22.76 10.32
C PHE A 89 -5.19 23.74 11.50
N GLY A 90 -6.43 24.19 11.75
CA GLY A 90 -6.75 25.08 12.85
C GLY A 90 -7.09 24.37 14.17
N GLY A 91 -6.83 25.04 15.30
CA GLY A 91 -7.28 24.60 16.63
C GLY A 91 -6.66 23.26 17.08
N CYS A 92 -7.45 22.40 17.72
CA CYS A 92 -6.98 21.11 18.24
C CYS A 92 -6.56 20.11 17.15
N TYR A 93 -7.07 20.26 15.92
CA TYR A 93 -6.67 19.43 14.78
C TYR A 93 -5.20 19.63 14.42
N PHE A 94 -4.64 20.82 14.67
CA PHE A 94 -3.22 21.10 14.46
C PHE A 94 -2.32 20.14 15.24
N TYR A 95 -2.57 19.96 16.53
CA TYR A 95 -1.74 19.09 17.38
C TYR A 95 -1.86 17.61 17.00
N TYR A 96 -3.04 17.19 16.55
CA TYR A 96 -3.25 15.85 16.01
C TYR A 96 -2.43 15.62 14.73
N TRP A 97 -2.47 16.57 13.78
CA TRP A 97 -1.66 16.52 12.56
C TRP A 97 -0.15 16.56 12.85
N LEU A 98 0.26 17.42 13.78
CA LEU A 98 1.65 17.58 14.18
C LEU A 98 2.22 16.28 14.78
N ALA A 99 1.52 15.64 15.71
CA ALA A 99 1.96 14.37 16.31
C ALA A 99 2.11 13.25 15.26
N LEU A 100 1.25 13.25 14.25
CA LEU A 100 1.21 12.22 13.22
C LEU A 100 2.35 12.41 12.20
N ILE A 101 2.57 13.64 11.73
CA ILE A 101 3.72 14.01 10.89
C ILE A 101 5.03 13.72 11.62
N LEU A 102 5.11 14.03 12.93
CA LEU A 102 6.30 13.78 13.74
C LEU A 102 6.65 12.28 13.89
N SER A 103 5.69 11.37 13.72
CA SER A 103 5.93 9.92 13.86
C SER A 103 6.57 9.26 12.63
N LEU A 104 6.40 9.83 11.43
CA LEU A 104 6.74 9.17 10.16
C LEU A 104 7.43 10.08 9.14
N ALA A 105 7.06 11.36 9.10
CA ALA A 105 7.63 12.32 8.17
C ALA A 105 8.86 13.03 8.74
N THR A 106 9.18 12.90 10.04
CA THR A 106 10.34 13.57 10.65
C THR A 106 11.64 13.25 9.95
N SER A 107 11.94 11.98 9.67
CA SER A 107 13.21 11.62 9.01
C SER A 107 13.32 12.25 7.62
N TRP A 108 12.24 12.23 6.84
CA TRP A 108 12.23 12.76 5.46
C TRP A 108 12.19 14.28 5.44
N GLY A 109 11.36 14.90 6.27
CA GLY A 109 11.23 16.35 6.39
C GLY A 109 12.48 17.02 6.97
N LEU A 110 13.14 16.40 7.94
CA LEU A 110 14.42 16.88 8.47
C LEU A 110 15.51 16.80 7.40
N THR A 111 15.56 15.71 6.64
CA THR A 111 16.49 15.57 5.51
C THR A 111 16.20 16.62 4.44
N ALA A 112 14.92 16.85 4.09
CA ALA A 112 14.49 17.94 3.20
C ALA A 112 15.01 19.31 3.67
N ALA A 113 14.81 19.64 4.95
CA ALA A 113 15.17 20.93 5.51
C ALA A 113 16.69 21.17 5.60
N PHE A 114 17.46 20.14 5.98
CA PHE A 114 18.89 20.29 6.25
C PHE A 114 19.79 19.93 5.08
N MET A 115 19.41 18.94 4.25
CA MET A 115 20.25 18.43 3.18
C MET A 115 19.93 19.03 1.81
N PHE A 116 18.77 19.69 1.67
CA PHE A 116 18.32 20.30 0.41
C PHE A 116 17.95 21.78 0.59
N PRO A 117 18.88 22.63 1.05
CA PRO A 117 18.62 24.05 1.24
C PRO A 117 18.32 24.74 -0.10
N GLN A 118 17.35 25.66 -0.08
CA GLN A 118 17.05 26.49 -1.23
C GLN A 118 18.19 27.49 -1.46
N THR A 119 18.59 27.67 -2.72
CA THR A 119 19.61 28.63 -3.17
C THR A 119 19.02 29.58 -4.21
N ASN A 120 19.66 30.72 -4.47
CA ASN A 120 19.21 31.65 -5.52
C ASN A 120 19.08 30.95 -6.88
N ARG A 121 20.07 30.12 -7.24
CA ARG A 121 20.04 29.34 -8.49
C ARG A 121 18.87 28.37 -8.55
N THR A 122 18.61 27.60 -7.49
CA THR A 122 17.48 26.64 -7.50
C THR A 122 16.15 27.38 -7.57
N THR A 123 16.05 28.57 -6.97
CA THR A 123 14.86 29.43 -7.06
C THR A 123 14.67 29.95 -8.47
N GLU A 124 15.71 30.45 -9.13
CA GLU A 124 15.65 30.90 -10.53
C GLU A 124 15.24 29.76 -11.47
N SER A 125 15.86 28.58 -11.34
CA SER A 125 15.48 27.39 -12.11
C SER A 125 14.04 26.96 -11.84
N PHE A 126 13.59 27.03 -10.58
CA PHE A 126 12.19 26.74 -10.23
C PHE A 126 11.22 27.73 -10.88
N LEU A 127 11.51 29.04 -10.82
CA LEU A 127 10.69 30.09 -11.44
C LEU A 127 10.62 29.89 -12.96
N TYR A 128 11.74 29.54 -13.59
CA TYR A 128 11.77 29.21 -15.00
C TYR A 128 10.89 28.00 -15.32
N VAL A 129 10.99 26.90 -14.56
CA VAL A 129 10.22 25.67 -14.78
C VAL A 129 8.72 25.90 -14.58
N ILE A 130 8.32 26.59 -13.51
CA ILE A 130 6.91 26.80 -13.17
C ILE A 130 6.21 27.68 -14.21
N GLU A 131 6.91 28.68 -14.75
CA GLU A 131 6.41 29.55 -15.82
C GLU A 131 6.40 28.84 -17.19
N THR A 132 7.54 28.33 -17.64
CA THR A 132 7.68 27.82 -19.02
C THR A 132 7.01 26.47 -19.25
N SER A 133 7.05 25.58 -18.26
CA SER A 133 6.53 24.21 -18.39
C SER A 133 5.06 24.13 -18.01
N TYR A 134 4.69 24.81 -16.92
CA TYR A 134 3.40 24.63 -16.26
C TYR A 134 2.44 25.84 -16.37
N ASP A 135 2.93 27.02 -16.72
CA ASP A 135 2.13 28.26 -16.77
C ASP A 135 1.43 28.56 -15.43
N LEU A 136 2.19 28.40 -14.34
CA LEU A 136 1.69 28.58 -12.98
C LEU A 136 2.37 29.78 -12.32
N ASP A 137 1.56 30.55 -11.59
CA ASP A 137 2.06 31.63 -10.76
C ASP A 137 2.90 31.05 -9.60
N PRO A 138 4.19 31.44 -9.47
CA PRO A 138 5.07 31.01 -8.40
C PRO A 138 4.51 31.25 -6.99
N TYR A 139 3.66 32.28 -6.80
CA TYR A 139 3.05 32.57 -5.51
C TYR A 139 2.26 31.38 -4.95
N TRP A 140 1.64 30.60 -5.84
CA TRP A 140 0.82 29.43 -5.50
C TRP A 140 1.60 28.12 -5.47
N ALA A 141 2.92 28.16 -5.58
CA ALA A 141 3.76 26.96 -5.54
C ALA A 141 4.91 27.14 -4.54
N ASP A 142 5.37 26.03 -4.01
CA ASP A 142 6.58 25.91 -3.19
C ASP A 142 7.36 24.68 -3.67
N TYR A 143 8.63 24.55 -3.33
CA TYR A 143 9.46 23.48 -3.85
C TYR A 143 10.55 22.99 -2.90
N VAL A 144 10.89 21.71 -3.06
CA VAL A 144 12.14 21.12 -2.55
C VAL A 144 12.99 20.75 -3.77
N ALA A 145 14.23 21.23 -3.82
CA ALA A 145 15.15 21.00 -4.93
C ALA A 145 16.26 20.05 -4.52
N TYR A 146 16.29 18.88 -5.15
CA TYR A 146 17.41 17.95 -5.05
C TYR A 146 18.42 18.37 -6.10
N LYS A 147 19.38 19.22 -5.70
CA LYS A 147 20.41 19.77 -6.59
C LYS A 147 21.61 18.83 -6.62
N TYR A 148 21.87 18.17 -7.74
CA TYR A 148 22.90 17.12 -7.80
C TYR A 148 24.31 17.67 -8.04
N PHE A 149 24.42 18.78 -8.76
CA PHE A 149 25.69 19.42 -9.10
C PHE A 149 25.69 20.90 -8.77
N ASP A 150 26.82 21.39 -8.26
CA ASP A 150 27.17 22.80 -8.17
C ASP A 150 28.04 23.19 -9.36
N THR A 151 27.92 24.43 -9.82
CA THR A 151 28.78 25.00 -10.86
C THR A 151 29.66 26.05 -10.21
N ASP A 152 30.98 25.92 -10.34
CA ASP A 152 31.93 26.92 -9.83
C ASP A 152 32.04 28.15 -10.76
N GLU A 153 32.83 29.14 -10.34
CA GLU A 153 33.11 30.36 -11.11
C GLU A 153 33.78 30.09 -12.47
N ASN A 154 34.42 28.93 -12.63
CA ASN A 154 35.06 28.50 -13.87
C ASN A 154 34.12 27.64 -14.74
N HIS A 155 32.82 27.57 -14.43
CA HIS A 155 31.82 26.75 -15.09
C HIS A 155 32.07 25.23 -15.02
N VAL A 156 32.85 24.77 -14.05
CA VAL A 156 33.08 23.34 -13.81
C VAL A 156 32.01 22.79 -12.88
N ARG A 157 31.44 21.64 -13.25
CA ARG A 157 30.42 20.92 -12.48
C ARG A 157 31.09 20.08 -11.38
N HIS A 158 30.69 20.31 -10.13
CA HIS A 158 31.10 19.54 -8.95
C HIS A 158 29.88 18.90 -8.31
N ILE A 159 30.02 17.69 -7.77
CA ILE A 159 28.90 17.01 -7.12
C ILE A 159 28.53 17.77 -5.83
N ASN A 160 27.24 18.07 -5.67
CA ASN A 160 26.74 18.65 -4.43
C ASN A 160 26.75 17.58 -3.33
N ILE A 161 27.76 17.64 -2.47
CA ILE A 161 28.02 16.63 -1.43
C ILE A 161 26.83 16.52 -0.47
N LEU A 162 26.18 17.63 -0.15
CA LEU A 162 25.07 17.66 0.79
C LEU A 162 23.84 16.92 0.26
N SER A 163 23.46 17.21 -0.98
CA SER A 163 22.37 16.51 -1.67
C SER A 163 22.70 15.04 -1.92
N PHE A 164 23.96 14.72 -2.21
CA PHE A 164 24.43 13.34 -2.32
C PHE A 164 24.21 12.57 -1.01
N PHE A 165 24.56 13.15 0.15
CA PHE A 165 24.28 12.52 1.45
C PHE A 165 22.77 12.39 1.73
N GLY A 166 21.95 13.38 1.33
CA GLY A 166 20.50 13.29 1.43
C GLY A 166 19.91 12.13 0.62
N VAL A 167 20.32 11.99 -0.65
CA VAL A 167 19.90 10.87 -1.52
C VAL A 167 20.40 9.53 -0.97
N LEU A 168 21.65 9.48 -0.48
CA LEU A 168 22.21 8.29 0.16
C LEU A 168 21.44 7.90 1.42
N GLN A 169 21.04 8.87 2.25
CA GLN A 169 20.20 8.64 3.43
C GLN A 169 18.86 8.01 3.06
N HIS A 170 18.18 8.54 2.03
CA HIS A 170 16.94 7.95 1.53
C HIS A 170 17.16 6.51 1.03
N GLY A 171 18.24 6.28 0.26
CA GLY A 171 18.61 4.95 -0.23
C GLY A 171 18.89 3.94 0.89
N LEU A 172 19.58 4.37 1.95
CA LEU A 172 19.86 3.54 3.12
C LEU A 172 18.60 3.17 3.89
N VAL A 173 17.68 4.12 4.13
CA VAL A 173 16.40 3.86 4.80
C VAL A 173 15.57 2.82 4.04
N ILE A 174 15.47 2.99 2.71
CA ILE A 174 14.75 2.04 1.85
C ILE A 174 15.43 0.66 1.90
N SER A 175 16.76 0.61 1.78
CA SER A 175 17.52 -0.64 1.77
C SER A 175 17.41 -1.42 3.09
N LEU A 176 17.50 -0.74 4.24
CA LEU A 176 17.31 -1.36 5.55
C LEU A 176 15.88 -1.87 5.75
N SER A 177 14.89 -1.14 5.26
CA SER A 177 13.49 -1.55 5.32
C SER A 177 13.23 -2.81 4.51
N PHE A 178 13.65 -2.85 3.23
CA PHE A 178 13.52 -4.05 2.39
C PHE A 178 14.38 -5.21 2.87
N GLY A 179 15.58 -4.95 3.41
CA GLY A 179 16.41 -5.98 4.03
C GLY A 179 15.73 -6.63 5.24
N THR A 180 15.10 -5.81 6.10
CA THR A 180 14.32 -6.31 7.25
C THR A 180 13.10 -7.11 6.79
N LEU A 181 12.37 -6.62 5.79
CA LEU A 181 11.23 -7.34 5.21
C LEU A 181 11.64 -8.69 4.61
N PHE A 182 12.75 -8.73 3.88
CA PHE A 182 13.28 -9.96 3.30
C PHE A 182 13.69 -10.96 4.39
N TYR A 183 14.45 -10.51 5.39
CA TYR A 183 14.86 -11.33 6.53
C TYR A 183 13.65 -11.91 7.28
N CYS A 184 12.69 -11.07 7.66
CA CYS A 184 11.45 -11.48 8.32
C CYS A 184 10.62 -12.42 7.42
N GLY A 185 10.60 -12.20 6.11
CA GLY A 185 9.93 -13.05 5.14
C GLY A 185 10.52 -14.46 5.07
N VAL A 186 11.85 -14.57 5.02
CA VAL A 186 12.57 -15.86 5.06
C VAL A 186 12.30 -16.57 6.38
N GLN A 187 12.41 -15.87 7.51
CA GLN A 187 12.13 -16.44 8.83
C GLN A 187 10.69 -16.96 8.93
N THR A 188 9.72 -16.20 8.41
CA THR A 188 8.31 -16.60 8.38
C THR A 188 8.11 -17.87 7.57
N TYR A 189 8.71 -17.95 6.38
CA TYR A 189 8.63 -19.13 5.52
C TYR A 189 9.24 -20.38 6.18
N VAL A 190 10.43 -20.24 6.77
CA VAL A 190 11.11 -21.32 7.49
C VAL A 190 10.27 -21.78 8.68
N ASN A 191 9.71 -20.85 9.46
CA ASN A 191 8.91 -21.17 10.63
C ASN A 191 7.62 -21.95 10.27
N ILE A 192 6.95 -21.56 9.18
CA ILE A 192 5.76 -22.26 8.66
C ILE A 192 6.11 -23.69 8.19
N LYS A 193 7.31 -23.90 7.63
CA LYS A 193 7.76 -25.24 7.20
C LYS A 193 8.16 -26.14 8.37
N LYS A 194 8.80 -25.59 9.40
CA LYS A 194 9.30 -26.34 10.56
C LYS A 194 8.18 -26.76 11.52
N HIS A 195 7.11 -25.97 11.65
CA HIS A 195 5.98 -26.29 12.53
C HIS A 195 5.09 -27.39 11.94
N THR A 196 5.43 -28.65 12.19
CA THR A 196 4.65 -29.83 11.78
C THR A 196 3.35 -30.03 12.58
N GLY A 197 3.24 -29.43 13.77
CA GLY A 197 2.03 -29.52 14.62
C GLY A 197 0.85 -28.66 14.18
N MET A 198 0.93 -27.96 13.04
CA MET A 198 -0.12 -27.07 12.57
C MET A 198 -1.14 -27.82 11.71
N SER A 199 -2.44 -27.60 11.95
CA SER A 199 -3.48 -28.18 11.07
C SER A 199 -3.33 -27.71 9.61
N GLU A 200 -3.66 -28.57 8.66
CA GLU A 200 -3.62 -28.26 7.22
C GLU A 200 -4.41 -26.99 6.87
N LYS A 201 -5.54 -26.76 7.55
CA LYS A 201 -6.35 -25.55 7.39
C LYS A 201 -5.60 -24.29 7.82
N THR A 202 -4.96 -24.32 8.99
CA THR A 202 -4.18 -23.19 9.50
C THR A 202 -2.95 -22.95 8.63
N ARG A 203 -2.26 -24.02 8.21
CA ARG A 203 -1.07 -23.94 7.34
C ARG A 203 -1.40 -23.31 5.99
N SER A 204 -2.48 -23.75 5.36
CA SER A 204 -2.98 -23.17 4.11
C SER A 204 -3.30 -21.68 4.27
N LEU A 205 -3.98 -21.29 5.35
CA LEU A 205 -4.25 -19.88 5.63
C LEU A 205 -2.96 -19.07 5.80
N GLN A 206 -2.01 -19.53 6.62
CA GLN A 206 -0.72 -18.84 6.84
C GLN A 206 0.05 -18.63 5.53
N LEU A 207 0.06 -19.63 4.64
CA LEU A 207 0.67 -19.50 3.32
C LEU A 207 -0.06 -18.51 2.41
N GLN A 208 -1.39 -18.44 2.47
CA GLN A 208 -2.15 -17.43 1.73
C GLN A 208 -1.83 -16.01 2.21
N LEU A 209 -1.79 -15.82 3.54
CA LEU A 209 -1.44 -14.52 4.14
C LEU A 209 0.00 -14.12 3.79
N PHE A 210 0.94 -15.07 3.85
CA PHE A 210 2.32 -14.83 3.46
C PHE A 210 2.44 -14.45 1.98
N ARG A 211 1.76 -15.16 1.08
CA ARG A 211 1.72 -14.82 -0.35
C ARG A 211 1.12 -13.44 -0.61
N ALA A 212 0.05 -13.09 0.12
CA ALA A 212 -0.53 -11.76 0.05
C ALA A 212 0.49 -10.70 0.47
N LEU A 213 1.15 -10.86 1.61
CA LEU A 213 2.17 -9.94 2.10
C LEU A 213 3.35 -9.77 1.12
N VAL A 214 3.81 -10.86 0.51
CA VAL A 214 4.86 -10.80 -0.52
C VAL A 214 4.38 -10.03 -1.75
N ALA A 215 3.17 -10.29 -2.24
CA ALA A 215 2.61 -9.57 -3.38
C ALA A 215 2.43 -8.07 -3.08
N GLN A 216 1.95 -7.74 -1.88
CA GLN A 216 1.85 -6.36 -1.39
C GLN A 216 3.21 -5.68 -1.31
N THR A 217 4.28 -6.41 -0.97
CA THR A 217 5.65 -5.85 -0.92
C THR A 217 6.22 -5.61 -2.31
N CYS A 218 5.94 -6.51 -3.26
CA CYS A 218 6.38 -6.38 -4.64
C CYS A 218 5.67 -5.24 -5.38
N LEU A 219 4.40 -4.96 -5.08
CA LEU A 219 3.62 -3.94 -5.76
C LEU A 219 4.27 -2.53 -5.71
N PRO A 220 4.54 -1.91 -4.54
CA PRO A 220 5.18 -0.61 -4.46
C PRO A 220 6.65 -0.68 -4.90
N MET A 221 7.31 -1.84 -4.82
CA MET A 221 8.67 -2.01 -5.35
C MET A 221 8.71 -1.69 -6.85
N PHE A 222 7.80 -2.26 -7.64
CA PHE A 222 7.73 -2.02 -9.08
C PHE A 222 7.03 -0.70 -9.44
N MET A 223 5.99 -0.32 -8.71
CA MET A 223 5.20 0.87 -9.04
C MET A 223 5.84 2.19 -8.58
N MET A 224 6.62 2.17 -7.48
CA MET A 224 7.10 3.39 -6.82
C MET A 224 8.61 3.41 -6.57
N TYR A 225 9.19 2.36 -5.95
CA TYR A 225 10.57 2.43 -5.47
C TYR A 225 11.62 2.27 -6.57
N ILE A 226 11.43 1.32 -7.50
CA ILE A 226 12.34 1.18 -8.65
C ILE A 226 12.26 2.44 -9.54
N PRO A 227 11.07 2.96 -9.92
CA PRO A 227 10.98 4.19 -10.70
C PRO A 227 11.62 5.42 -10.02
N ILE A 228 11.37 5.66 -8.73
CA ILE A 228 11.99 6.81 -8.04
C ILE A 228 13.51 6.64 -7.93
N GLY A 229 14.01 5.42 -7.68
CA GLY A 229 15.44 5.14 -7.64
C GLY A 229 16.12 5.43 -8.98
N PHE A 230 15.46 5.09 -10.09
CA PHE A 230 15.90 5.47 -11.43
C PHE A 230 15.85 6.98 -11.66
N MET A 231 14.80 7.67 -11.20
CA MET A 231 14.71 9.14 -11.32
C MET A 231 15.80 9.86 -10.53
N PHE A 232 16.17 9.37 -9.34
CA PHE A 232 17.28 9.91 -8.56
C PHE A 232 18.65 9.62 -9.17
N SER A 233 18.80 8.55 -9.97
CA SER A 233 20.08 8.28 -10.65
C SER A 233 20.25 9.07 -11.95
N CYS A 234 19.15 9.44 -12.62
CA CYS A 234 19.16 10.16 -13.91
C CYS A 234 20.08 11.39 -13.98
N PRO A 235 20.10 12.30 -12.98
CA PRO A 235 20.99 13.47 -13.00
C PRO A 235 22.47 13.11 -13.10
N TYR A 236 22.91 12.00 -12.52
CA TYR A 236 24.31 11.56 -12.59
C TYR A 236 24.73 11.05 -13.98
N PHE A 237 23.77 10.73 -14.84
CA PHE A 237 23.98 10.28 -16.22
C PHE A 237 23.57 11.34 -17.25
N ASP A 238 23.38 12.60 -16.82
CA ASP A 238 22.92 13.72 -17.65
C ASP A 238 21.58 13.45 -18.36
N LEU A 239 20.72 12.60 -17.77
CA LEU A 239 19.40 12.28 -18.32
C LEU A 239 18.36 13.28 -17.84
N GLN A 240 17.80 14.07 -18.76
CA GLN A 240 16.74 15.04 -18.47
C GLN A 240 15.36 14.46 -18.77
N LEU A 241 14.63 14.07 -17.72
CA LEU A 241 13.29 13.49 -17.83
C LEU A 241 12.17 14.55 -17.87
N GLY A 242 12.44 15.80 -17.46
CA GLY A 242 11.44 16.88 -17.41
C GLY A 242 10.20 16.48 -16.62
N ALA A 243 9.03 16.79 -17.18
CA ALA A 243 7.73 16.52 -16.57
C ALA A 243 7.30 15.04 -16.59
N VAL A 244 8.03 14.13 -17.28
CA VAL A 244 7.72 12.68 -17.27
C VAL A 244 7.85 12.09 -15.86
N THR A 245 8.67 12.72 -15.02
CA THR A 245 8.84 12.35 -13.61
C THR A 245 7.54 12.44 -12.78
N ASN A 246 6.53 13.21 -13.23
CA ASN A 246 5.17 13.22 -12.65
C ASN A 246 4.47 11.85 -12.68
N TYR A 247 4.94 10.89 -13.49
CA TYR A 247 4.52 9.49 -13.41
C TYR A 247 4.58 8.97 -11.97
N GLN A 248 5.63 9.34 -11.23
CA GLN A 248 5.81 8.89 -9.86
C GLN A 248 4.72 9.43 -8.92
N THR A 249 4.33 10.70 -9.09
CA THR A 249 3.18 11.28 -8.36
C THR A 249 1.91 10.45 -8.62
N VAL A 250 1.62 10.15 -9.89
CA VAL A 250 0.42 9.39 -10.26
C VAL A 250 0.44 8.00 -9.62
N MET A 251 1.57 7.30 -9.65
CA MET A 251 1.69 5.98 -9.03
C MET A 251 1.56 6.04 -7.51
N ALA A 252 2.14 7.05 -6.86
CA ALA A 252 2.03 7.27 -5.41
C ALA A 252 0.58 7.51 -4.97
N GLN A 253 -0.20 8.23 -5.79
CA GLN A 253 -1.62 8.49 -5.52
C GLN A 253 -2.51 7.26 -5.71
N LEU A 254 -2.22 6.40 -6.69
CA LEU A 254 -3.03 5.22 -7.02
C LEU A 254 -2.70 4.00 -6.14
N TYR A 255 -1.44 3.83 -5.74
CA TYR A 255 -0.96 2.67 -4.98
C TYR A 255 -1.80 2.36 -3.71
N PRO A 256 -2.15 3.34 -2.85
CA PRO A 256 -2.95 3.10 -1.65
C PRO A 256 -4.32 2.48 -1.94
N GLY A 257 -4.87 2.76 -3.13
CA GLY A 257 -6.10 2.15 -3.62
C GLY A 257 -5.92 0.70 -4.08
N ILE A 258 -4.79 0.40 -4.72
CA ILE A 258 -4.50 -0.91 -5.33
C ILE A 258 -4.07 -1.94 -4.28
N ASP A 259 -3.28 -1.55 -3.29
CA ASP A 259 -2.73 -2.47 -2.29
C ASP A 259 -3.79 -3.34 -1.56
N PRO A 260 -4.89 -2.78 -1.03
CA PRO A 260 -5.93 -3.58 -0.39
C PRO A 260 -6.63 -4.54 -1.35
N PHE A 261 -6.74 -4.20 -2.65
CA PHE A 261 -7.30 -5.14 -3.63
C PHE A 261 -6.44 -6.39 -3.81
N VAL A 262 -5.11 -6.28 -3.69
CA VAL A 262 -4.21 -7.44 -3.71
C VAL A 262 -4.55 -8.40 -2.58
N VAL A 263 -4.79 -7.88 -1.37
CA VAL A 263 -5.22 -8.68 -0.20
C VAL A 263 -6.58 -9.32 -0.43
N LEU A 264 -7.55 -8.54 -0.90
CA LEU A 264 -8.91 -9.00 -1.18
C LEU A 264 -8.95 -10.12 -2.23
N TYR A 265 -8.06 -10.06 -3.23
CA TYR A 265 -7.95 -11.05 -4.30
C TYR A 265 -7.21 -12.33 -3.88
N LEU A 266 -6.10 -12.20 -3.14
CA LEU A 266 -5.24 -13.33 -2.78
C LEU A 266 -5.75 -14.14 -1.60
N ILE A 267 -6.55 -13.55 -0.69
CA ILE A 267 -7.13 -14.26 0.44
C ILE A 267 -8.44 -14.93 0.00
N ASP A 268 -8.42 -16.25 -0.10
CA ASP A 268 -9.52 -17.04 -0.66
C ASP A 268 -10.87 -16.80 0.01
N ALA A 269 -10.87 -16.62 1.34
CA ALA A 269 -12.11 -16.38 2.07
C ALA A 269 -12.75 -15.04 1.70
N TYR A 270 -11.96 -13.98 1.56
CA TYR A 270 -12.43 -12.66 1.17
C TYR A 270 -12.91 -12.65 -0.27
N ARG A 271 -12.12 -13.22 -1.19
CA ARG A 271 -12.52 -13.39 -2.59
C ARG A 271 -13.85 -14.15 -2.72
N ARG A 272 -14.04 -15.24 -1.97
CA ARG A 272 -15.32 -15.99 -2.00
C ARG A 272 -16.49 -15.17 -1.46
N ILE A 273 -16.32 -14.43 -0.37
CA ILE A 273 -17.38 -13.59 0.19
C ILE A 273 -17.78 -12.51 -0.82
N ILE A 274 -16.81 -11.83 -1.43
CA ILE A 274 -17.05 -10.79 -2.44
C ILE A 274 -17.78 -11.38 -3.66
N LEU A 275 -17.29 -12.49 -4.20
CA LEU A 275 -17.92 -13.16 -5.36
C LEU A 275 -19.36 -13.61 -5.04
N ASN A 276 -19.62 -14.06 -3.81
CA ASN A 276 -20.98 -14.44 -3.39
C ASN A 276 -21.91 -13.22 -3.30
N SER A 277 -21.41 -12.08 -2.83
CA SER A 277 -22.17 -10.84 -2.75
C SER A 277 -22.45 -10.23 -4.14
N ILE A 278 -21.51 -10.34 -5.09
CA ILE A 278 -21.62 -9.73 -6.43
C ILE A 278 -22.31 -10.66 -7.44
N CYS A 279 -22.15 -11.98 -7.32
CA CYS A 279 -22.64 -12.95 -8.31
C CYS A 279 -23.20 -14.25 -7.65
N PRO A 280 -24.39 -14.19 -7.00
CA PRO A 280 -24.99 -15.36 -6.35
C PRO A 280 -25.26 -16.54 -7.33
N ARG A 281 -25.45 -16.25 -8.63
CA ARG A 281 -25.76 -17.26 -9.67
C ARG A 281 -24.57 -18.15 -10.06
N PHE A 282 -23.33 -17.67 -9.96
CA PHE A 282 -22.14 -18.47 -10.33
C PHE A 282 -21.87 -19.59 -9.31
N LEU A 283 -22.17 -19.35 -8.03
CA LEU A 283 -22.01 -20.35 -6.98
C LEU A 283 -23.12 -21.41 -7.05
N TYR A 284 -24.36 -21.04 -7.38
CA TYR A 284 -25.44 -22.00 -7.63
C TYR A 284 -25.03 -23.03 -8.71
N LYS A 285 -24.45 -22.57 -9.82
CA LYS A 285 -23.92 -23.45 -10.89
C LYS A 285 -22.74 -24.32 -10.43
N LYS A 286 -21.84 -23.82 -9.57
CA LYS A 286 -20.68 -24.58 -9.05
C LYS A 286 -21.08 -25.60 -7.99
N ILE A 287 -22.05 -25.28 -7.13
CA ILE A 287 -22.62 -26.19 -6.14
C ILE A 287 -23.39 -27.30 -6.85
N LEU A 288 -24.29 -26.98 -7.80
CA LEU A 288 -24.98 -27.96 -8.63
C LEU A 288 -24.02 -28.90 -9.37
N ARG A 289 -22.93 -28.39 -9.95
CA ARG A 289 -21.92 -29.25 -10.59
C ARG A 289 -21.23 -30.19 -9.60
N LYS A 290 -21.00 -29.76 -8.36
CA LYS A 290 -20.38 -30.59 -7.31
C LYS A 290 -21.35 -31.66 -6.79
N THR A 291 -22.64 -31.33 -6.67
CA THR A 291 -23.71 -32.26 -6.28
C THR A 291 -24.00 -33.29 -7.38
N VAL A 292 -23.93 -32.90 -8.66
CA VAL A 292 -24.10 -33.83 -9.81
C VAL A 292 -22.89 -34.75 -10.00
N SER A 293 -21.68 -34.36 -9.55
CA SER A 293 -20.46 -35.17 -9.66
C SER A 293 -20.24 -36.20 -8.54
N GLN A 294 -21.10 -36.26 -7.52
CA GLN A 294 -21.14 -37.36 -6.55
C GLN A 294 -22.51 -38.04 -6.67
N PRO A 295 -22.65 -39.15 -7.43
CA PRO A 295 -23.85 -39.95 -7.34
C PRO A 295 -23.84 -40.68 -5.98
N ASP A 296 -24.94 -40.54 -5.24
CA ASP A 296 -25.23 -41.34 -4.04
C ASP A 296 -25.10 -42.83 -4.35
N VAL A 297 -24.06 -43.47 -3.83
CA VAL A 297 -23.99 -44.94 -3.70
C VAL A 297 -23.87 -45.27 -2.23
N SER A 298 -25.00 -45.13 -1.51
CA SER A 298 -25.24 -45.85 -0.25
C SER A 298 -26.67 -45.62 0.26
N MET A 299 -27.67 -45.95 -0.54
CA MET A 299 -29.03 -46.10 -0.02
C MET A 299 -29.79 -47.19 -0.75
N PHE A 300 -29.40 -48.46 -0.58
CA PHE A 300 -30.30 -49.62 -0.69
C PHE A 300 -29.65 -50.86 -0.07
N SER A 301 -29.95 -51.13 1.20
CA SER A 301 -30.15 -52.49 1.70
C SER A 301 -30.90 -52.43 3.02
N VAL A 302 -32.23 -52.53 2.91
CA VAL A 302 -33.14 -52.80 4.01
C VAL A 302 -32.88 -54.22 4.52
N SER A 303 -32.74 -54.42 5.83
CA SER A 303 -33.05 -55.69 6.48
C SER A 303 -33.83 -55.42 7.75
N VAL A 304 -35.12 -55.69 7.68
CA VAL A 304 -36.08 -55.73 8.79
C VAL A 304 -35.79 -56.95 9.67
N LYS A 305 -35.90 -56.83 10.99
CA LYS A 305 -36.14 -57.96 11.91
C LYS A 305 -37.31 -57.63 12.86
N PRO A 306 -38.13 -58.62 13.25
CA PRO A 306 -39.45 -58.39 13.83
C PRO A 306 -39.41 -58.22 15.35
N SER A 307 -40.47 -57.58 15.86
CA SER A 307 -40.82 -57.33 17.26
C SER A 307 -41.34 -58.57 18.00
N ILE A 308 -40.96 -58.76 19.27
CA ILE A 308 -41.82 -59.36 20.31
C ILE A 308 -41.59 -58.63 21.63
N SER A 309 -42.68 -58.18 22.25
CA SER A 309 -42.78 -57.65 23.62
C SER A 309 -43.17 -58.75 24.61
N SER A 310 -42.66 -58.74 25.84
CA SER A 310 -43.46 -59.10 27.03
C SER A 310 -42.76 -58.71 28.35
N ASN A 311 -43.57 -58.16 29.25
CA ASN A 311 -43.33 -57.72 30.62
C ASN A 311 -42.76 -58.81 31.57
N GLY A 312 -42.20 -58.38 32.71
CA GLY A 312 -42.10 -59.22 33.91
C GLY A 312 -41.25 -58.64 35.04
N LEU A 313 -41.90 -58.36 36.18
CA LEU A 313 -41.34 -57.95 37.49
C LEU A 313 -40.51 -59.06 38.20
N THR A 314 -39.95 -58.66 39.37
CA THR A 314 -39.37 -59.43 40.51
C THR A 314 -37.94 -59.97 40.33
N SER A 315 -37.11 -60.19 41.35
CA SER A 315 -36.84 -59.61 42.67
C SER A 315 -35.50 -60.22 43.16
N THR A 316 -34.91 -59.67 44.22
CA THR A 316 -34.05 -60.37 45.23
C THR A 316 -32.67 -60.95 44.86
N SER A 317 -31.65 -60.32 45.48
CA SER A 317 -30.67 -60.89 46.43
C SER A 317 -29.38 -61.60 45.99
N ARG A 318 -28.28 -61.01 46.52
CA ARG A 318 -27.13 -61.59 47.28
C ARG A 318 -25.90 -62.19 46.57
N MET A 319 -24.77 -61.83 47.21
CA MET A 319 -23.44 -62.46 47.28
C MET A 319 -22.58 -62.32 46.03
N SER A 320 -21.33 -61.85 46.08
CA SER A 320 -20.35 -61.73 47.17
C SER A 320 -19.37 -60.60 46.89
#